data_AF-A0A9E0YL85-F1
#
_entry.id   AF-A0A9E0YL85-F1
#
_cell.length_a   1.000
_cell.length_b   1.000
_cell.length_c   1.000
_cell.angle_alpha   90.00
_cell.angle_beta   90.00
_cell.angle_gamma   90.00
#
_symmetry.space_group_name_H-M   'P 1'
#
loop_
_entity.id
_entity.type
_entity.pdbx_description
1 polymer ?
#
loop_
_entity_poly.entity_id
_entity_poly.type
_entity_poly.pdbx_seq_one_letter_code
_entity_poly.pdbx_strand_id
1 'polypeptide(L)'
;MSKKTVLYIGVVLIIALFFLANSAAGEKIEDKLSRIVRLELGLDSEIYQVIETEYQGEKVVLVVIFGNEKAYNSSLGSDIKSALRKHQGETPVAVSALTRNKDVSFRPYALRIIQNGQTSQANQVIGITNGFAEGRMPEKVPIEGKVFWGSKGLITLGSSFDSTTSFKIKYGTTSASFALGSTGTTQEEQEIGEISGENEKAELENEKTEMEGYEDGNVSEGKTENSPPVSNKSSKSGQGLALLAQFGTLLAITLSLL
;
A
#
# COMPACT_ATOMS: atom_id res chain seq x y z
N MET A 1 -24.55 11.93 -60.89
CA MET A 1 -24.60 11.46 -59.47
C MET A 1 -25.78 12.15 -58.78
N SER A 2 -26.67 11.41 -58.13
CA SER A 2 -27.88 11.97 -57.50
C SER A 2 -27.51 12.79 -56.26
N LYS A 3 -28.14 13.96 -56.05
CA LYS A 3 -27.92 14.81 -54.86
C LYS A 3 -28.10 14.05 -53.54
N LYS A 4 -28.94 13.00 -53.54
CA LYS A 4 -29.15 12.13 -52.37
C LYS A 4 -27.91 11.30 -52.05
N THR A 5 -27.20 10.80 -53.07
CA THR A 5 -25.99 9.98 -52.89
C THR A 5 -24.83 10.80 -52.31
N VAL A 6 -24.70 12.07 -52.70
CA VAL A 6 -23.67 12.97 -52.17
C VAL A 6 -23.94 13.32 -50.70
N LEU A 7 -25.21 13.51 -50.32
CA LEU A 7 -25.61 13.77 -48.94
C LEU A 7 -25.31 12.57 -48.02
N TYR A 8 -25.66 11.35 -48.46
CA TYR A 8 -25.41 10.13 -47.68
C TYR A 8 -23.92 9.87 -47.45
N ILE A 9 -23.08 10.08 -48.47
CA ILE A 9 -21.62 9.93 -48.34
C ILE A 9 -21.07 10.94 -47.33
N GLY A 10 -21.53 12.20 -47.36
CA GLY A 10 -21.09 13.23 -46.41
C GLY A 10 -21.44 12.90 -44.95
N VAL A 11 -22.67 12.41 -44.70
CA VAL A 11 -23.11 12.04 -43.34
C VAL A 11 -22.35 10.83 -42.80
N VAL A 12 -22.14 9.80 -43.61
CA VAL A 12 -21.38 8.60 -43.20
C VAL A 12 -19.92 8.96 -42.89
N LEU A 13 -19.32 9.87 -43.66
CA LEU A 13 -17.93 10.28 -43.47
C LEU A 13 -17.76 11.14 -42.20
N ILE A 14 -18.74 11.97 -41.84
CA ILE A 14 -18.76 12.73 -40.58
C ILE A 14 -18.92 11.77 -39.38
N ILE A 15 -19.80 10.78 -39.47
CA ILE A 15 -19.99 9.79 -38.40
C ILE A 15 -18.72 8.94 -38.21
N ALA A 16 -18.07 8.52 -39.29
CA ALA A 16 -16.81 7.80 -39.23
C ALA A 16 -15.70 8.65 -38.60
N LEU A 17 -15.57 9.93 -38.96
CA LEU A 17 -14.63 10.87 -38.35
C LEU A 17 -14.92 11.10 -36.86
N PHE A 18 -16.20 11.14 -36.46
CA PHE A 18 -16.60 11.25 -35.05
C PHE A 18 -16.26 9.98 -34.24
N PHE A 19 -16.37 8.80 -34.86
CA PHE A 19 -15.97 7.53 -34.23
C PHE A 19 -14.45 7.37 -34.13
N LEU A 20 -13.69 7.83 -35.13
CA LEU A 20 -12.23 7.81 -35.13
C LEU A 20 -11.63 8.80 -34.12
N ALA A 21 -12.27 9.97 -33.89
CA ALA A 21 -11.81 10.95 -32.90
C ALA A 21 -11.95 10.47 -31.45
N ASN A 22 -12.84 9.52 -31.16
CA ASN A 22 -13.05 8.99 -29.80
C ASN A 22 -12.15 7.81 -29.43
N SER A 23 -11.38 7.25 -30.38
CA SER A 23 -10.60 6.02 -30.17
C SER A 23 -9.14 6.26 -29.77
N ALA A 24 -8.69 7.51 -29.64
CA ALA A 24 -7.39 7.87 -29.06
C ALA A 24 -7.46 8.06 -27.54
N ALA A 25 -8.31 7.28 -26.86
CA ALA A 25 -8.30 7.20 -25.40
C ALA A 25 -7.01 6.50 -24.98
N GLY A 26 -5.97 7.29 -24.69
CA GLY A 26 -4.73 6.78 -24.13
C GLY A 26 -5.02 5.92 -22.90
N GLU A 27 -4.25 4.83 -22.77
CA GLU A 27 -4.29 3.91 -21.62
C GLU A 27 -4.41 4.69 -20.30
N LYS A 28 -5.39 4.31 -19.47
CA LYS A 28 -5.68 5.03 -18.23
C LYS A 28 -4.47 4.95 -17.30
N ILE A 29 -4.29 5.98 -16.47
CA ILE A 29 -3.17 5.99 -15.51
C ILE A 29 -3.35 4.85 -14.51
N GLU A 30 -4.60 4.53 -14.18
CA GLU A 30 -4.98 3.35 -13.42
C GLU A 30 -4.41 2.04 -13.97
N ASP A 31 -4.57 1.77 -15.28
CA ASP A 31 -4.10 0.52 -15.92
C ASP A 31 -2.56 0.42 -15.85
N LYS A 32 -1.89 1.54 -16.13
CA LYS A 32 -0.42 1.66 -16.07
C LYS A 32 0.11 1.40 -14.66
N LEU A 33 -0.44 2.10 -13.67
CA LEU A 33 -0.03 1.95 -12.28
C LEU A 33 -0.33 0.54 -11.77
N SER A 34 -1.49 -0.02 -12.13
CA SER A 34 -1.85 -1.38 -11.75
C SER A 34 -0.87 -2.40 -12.31
N ARG A 35 -0.43 -2.22 -13.56
CA ARG A 35 0.62 -3.05 -14.18
C ARG A 35 1.95 -2.92 -13.43
N ILE A 36 2.40 -1.72 -13.14
CA ILE A 36 3.67 -1.47 -12.41
C ILE A 36 3.61 -2.11 -11.02
N VAL A 37 2.53 -1.86 -10.27
CA VAL A 37 2.37 -2.39 -8.90
C VAL A 37 2.38 -3.93 -8.90
N ARG A 38 1.67 -4.56 -9.85
CA ARG A 38 1.63 -6.02 -9.93
C ARG A 38 2.98 -6.62 -10.35
N LEU A 39 3.59 -6.09 -11.41
CA LEU A 39 4.78 -6.69 -12.02
C LEU A 39 6.06 -6.39 -11.22
N GLU A 40 6.21 -5.16 -10.72
CA GLU A 40 7.46 -4.72 -10.08
C GLU A 40 7.43 -4.90 -8.56
N LEU A 41 6.26 -4.66 -7.92
CA LEU A 41 6.16 -4.76 -6.46
C LEU A 41 5.72 -6.16 -5.99
N GLY A 42 5.29 -7.02 -6.92
CA GLY A 42 4.80 -8.37 -6.62
C GLY A 42 3.57 -8.36 -5.71
N LEU A 43 2.75 -7.31 -5.78
CA LEU A 43 1.53 -7.21 -4.98
C LEU A 43 0.36 -7.84 -5.73
N ASP A 44 -0.41 -8.66 -5.02
CA ASP A 44 -1.66 -9.23 -5.52
C ASP A 44 -2.76 -8.17 -5.54
N SER A 45 -3.66 -8.25 -6.54
CA SER A 45 -4.83 -7.34 -6.64
C SER A 45 -5.78 -7.42 -5.43
N GLU A 46 -5.63 -8.44 -4.58
CA GLU A 46 -6.38 -8.57 -3.32
C GLU A 46 -5.94 -7.55 -2.27
N ILE A 47 -4.67 -7.14 -2.29
CA ILE A 47 -4.06 -6.33 -1.23
C ILE A 47 -3.72 -4.91 -1.70
N TYR A 48 -3.74 -4.63 -3.00
CA TYR A 48 -3.60 -3.27 -3.51
C TYR A 48 -4.75 -2.90 -4.43
N GLN A 49 -5.04 -1.61 -4.49
CA GLN A 49 -6.01 -1.02 -5.39
C GLN A 49 -5.52 0.33 -5.89
N VAL A 50 -5.90 0.70 -7.11
CA VAL A 50 -5.65 2.03 -7.68
C VAL A 50 -6.99 2.76 -7.81
N ILE A 51 -7.06 3.98 -7.30
CA ILE A 51 -8.25 4.84 -7.38
C ILE A 51 -7.87 6.06 -8.20
N GLU A 52 -8.33 6.12 -9.45
CA GLU A 52 -8.28 7.35 -10.26
C GLU A 52 -9.60 8.13 -10.04
N THR A 53 -9.50 9.37 -9.56
CA THR A 53 -10.67 10.18 -9.29
C THR A 53 -10.40 11.67 -9.46
N GLU A 54 -11.47 12.45 -9.43
CA GLU A 54 -11.41 13.89 -9.38
C GLU A 54 -11.86 14.36 -8.00
N TYR A 55 -11.05 15.20 -7.36
CA TYR A 55 -11.35 15.77 -6.06
C TYR A 55 -11.10 17.28 -6.12
N GLN A 56 -12.15 18.06 -5.88
CA GLN A 56 -12.11 19.53 -5.97
C GLN A 56 -11.64 20.06 -7.34
N GLY A 57 -12.06 19.40 -8.42
CA GLY A 57 -11.70 19.81 -9.80
C GLY A 57 -10.36 19.27 -10.30
N GLU A 58 -9.65 18.50 -9.47
CA GLU A 58 -8.28 18.06 -9.76
C GLU A 58 -8.18 16.54 -9.77
N LYS A 59 -7.45 16.02 -10.77
CA LYS A 59 -7.23 14.58 -10.90
C LYS A 59 -6.21 14.12 -9.88
N VAL A 60 -6.64 13.16 -9.05
CA VAL A 60 -5.81 12.53 -8.04
C VAL A 60 -5.87 11.03 -8.27
N VAL A 61 -4.70 10.39 -8.21
CA VAL A 61 -4.57 8.95 -8.27
C VAL A 61 -4.05 8.45 -6.93
N LEU A 62 -4.74 7.50 -6.34
CA LEU A 62 -4.33 6.88 -5.09
C LEU A 62 -3.92 5.43 -5.37
N VAL A 63 -2.75 5.04 -4.91
CA VAL A 63 -2.37 3.63 -4.76
C VAL A 63 -2.56 3.29 -3.29
N VAL A 64 -3.44 2.34 -3.02
CA VAL A 64 -3.87 1.98 -1.67
C VAL A 64 -3.53 0.52 -1.43
N ILE A 65 -2.80 0.23 -0.35
CA ILE A 65 -2.29 -1.10 -0.05
C ILE A 65 -2.68 -1.49 1.37
N PHE A 66 -3.41 -2.59 1.51
CA PHE A 66 -3.79 -3.14 2.79
C PHE A 66 -2.59 -3.79 3.49
N GLY A 67 -2.34 -3.41 4.74
CA GLY A 67 -1.26 -3.95 5.55
C GLY A 67 -1.58 -5.34 6.10
N ASN A 68 -1.14 -6.36 5.39
CA ASN A 68 -1.16 -7.76 5.85
C ASN A 68 0.18 -8.45 5.57
N GLU A 69 0.27 -9.74 5.89
CA GLU A 69 1.50 -10.52 5.71
C GLU A 69 2.04 -10.49 4.27
N LYS A 70 1.15 -10.58 3.27
CA LYS A 70 1.54 -10.46 1.85
C LYS A 70 2.20 -9.10 1.57
N ALA A 71 1.63 -8.00 2.08
CA ALA A 71 2.25 -6.68 1.95
C ALA A 71 3.60 -6.59 2.68
N TYR A 72 3.74 -7.20 3.86
CA TYR A 72 4.98 -7.18 4.64
C TYR A 72 6.12 -7.97 3.99
N ASN A 73 5.78 -9.00 3.21
CA ASN A 73 6.72 -9.87 2.51
C ASN A 73 6.97 -9.46 1.04
N SER A 74 6.32 -8.41 0.58
CA SER A 74 6.45 -7.89 -0.78
C SER A 74 7.73 -7.10 -1.04
N SER A 75 7.93 -6.69 -2.30
CA SER A 75 8.99 -5.80 -2.76
C SER A 75 8.74 -4.31 -2.46
N LEU A 76 7.78 -4.00 -1.57
CA LEU A 76 7.56 -2.61 -1.11
C LEU A 76 8.83 -1.98 -0.52
N GLY A 77 8.93 -0.66 -0.66
CA GLY A 77 10.00 0.15 -0.07
C GLY A 77 10.13 -0.06 1.43
N SER A 78 11.36 0.05 1.96
CA SER A 78 11.63 -0.18 3.38
C SER A 78 10.90 0.81 4.29
N ASP A 79 10.67 2.03 3.81
CA ASP A 79 9.86 3.07 4.47
C ASP A 79 8.41 2.61 4.68
N ILE A 80 7.74 2.15 3.61
CA ILE A 80 6.37 1.65 3.66
C ILE A 80 6.28 0.40 4.51
N LYS A 81 7.18 -0.58 4.31
CA LYS A 81 7.18 -1.83 5.09
C LYS A 81 7.41 -1.58 6.58
N SER A 82 8.33 -0.69 6.93
CA SER A 82 8.60 -0.36 8.34
C SER A 82 7.41 0.36 8.98
N ALA A 83 6.79 1.30 8.26
CA ALA A 83 5.60 1.98 8.74
C ALA A 83 4.44 1.00 8.94
N LEU A 84 4.18 0.13 7.95
CA LEU A 84 3.14 -0.88 8.03
C LEU A 84 3.35 -1.84 9.22
N ARG A 85 4.56 -2.37 9.40
CA ARG A 85 4.89 -3.27 10.53
C ARG A 85 4.73 -2.57 11.88
N LYS A 86 5.16 -1.31 11.99
CA LYS A 86 5.02 -0.52 13.23
C LYS A 86 3.55 -0.37 13.66
N HIS A 87 2.63 -0.34 12.70
CA HIS A 87 1.20 -0.14 12.95
C HIS A 87 0.35 -1.39 12.66
N GLN A 88 0.95 -2.58 12.59
CA GLN A 88 0.24 -3.83 12.24
C GLN A 88 -0.99 -4.09 13.11
N GLY A 89 -0.94 -3.73 14.40
CA GLY A 89 -2.06 -3.89 15.34
C GLY A 89 -3.22 -2.90 15.17
N GLU A 90 -3.08 -1.90 14.30
CA GLU A 90 -4.11 -0.87 14.05
C GLU A 90 -4.78 -1.01 12.68
N THR A 91 -4.54 -2.15 12.01
CA THR A 91 -4.98 -2.45 10.66
C THR A 91 -4.58 -1.35 9.68
N PRO A 92 -3.28 -1.21 9.40
CA PRO A 92 -2.76 -0.09 8.64
C PRO A 92 -3.02 -0.27 7.15
N VAL A 93 -3.30 0.82 6.45
CA VAL A 93 -3.40 0.87 5.00
C VAL A 93 -2.43 1.92 4.50
N ALA A 94 -1.47 1.51 3.67
CA ALA A 94 -0.57 2.45 3.02
C ALA A 94 -1.29 3.15 1.87
N VAL A 95 -1.06 4.46 1.75
CA VAL A 95 -1.65 5.32 0.73
C VAL A 95 -0.53 6.13 0.10
N SER A 96 -0.37 5.97 -1.21
CA SER A 96 0.45 6.84 -2.04
C SER A 96 -0.48 7.66 -2.93
N ALA A 97 -0.49 8.97 -2.73
CA ALA A 97 -1.29 9.89 -3.51
C ALA A 97 -0.43 10.57 -4.58
N LEU A 98 -0.98 10.72 -5.80
CA LEU A 98 -0.29 11.24 -6.97
C LEU A 98 -1.19 12.24 -7.72
N THR A 99 -0.60 13.29 -8.26
CA THR A 99 -1.27 14.29 -9.10
C THR A 99 -0.29 14.84 -10.14
N ARG A 100 -0.78 15.43 -11.23
CA ARG A 100 0.08 16.13 -12.20
C ARG A 100 0.36 17.58 -11.81
N ASN A 101 -0.48 18.17 -10.97
CA ASN A 101 -0.38 19.56 -10.56
C ASN A 101 0.19 19.64 -9.13
N LYS A 102 1.35 20.28 -8.97
CA LYS A 102 2.05 20.41 -7.69
C LYS A 102 1.23 21.12 -6.62
N ASP A 103 0.39 22.06 -7.06
CA ASP A 103 -0.36 22.94 -6.16
C ASP A 103 -1.63 22.28 -5.63
N VAL A 104 -1.95 21.07 -6.10
CA VAL A 104 -3.07 20.27 -5.62
C VAL A 104 -2.75 19.68 -4.25
N SER A 105 -3.68 19.87 -3.32
CA SER A 105 -3.63 19.25 -2.00
C SER A 105 -4.47 17.98 -1.98
N PHE A 106 -3.86 16.87 -1.59
CA PHE A 106 -4.60 15.69 -1.17
C PHE A 106 -5.29 15.95 0.18
N ARG A 107 -6.42 15.27 0.47
CA ARG A 107 -7.10 15.38 1.77
C ARG A 107 -7.19 14.00 2.40
N PRO A 108 -6.18 13.53 3.15
CA PRO A 108 -6.17 12.17 3.71
C PRO A 108 -7.44 11.81 4.47
N TYR A 109 -7.94 12.73 5.31
CA TYR A 109 -9.17 12.56 6.08
C TYR A 109 -10.47 12.57 5.26
N ALA A 110 -10.41 12.82 3.95
CA ALA A 110 -11.54 12.64 3.04
C ALA A 110 -11.70 11.19 2.57
N LEU A 111 -10.75 10.30 2.87
CA LEU A 111 -10.93 8.86 2.69
C LEU A 111 -12.08 8.35 3.56
N ARG A 112 -12.90 7.50 2.96
CA ARG A 112 -14.04 6.85 3.61
C ARG A 112 -13.89 5.35 3.48
N ILE A 113 -14.05 4.65 4.59
CA ILE A 113 -13.99 3.19 4.65
C ILE A 113 -15.41 2.69 4.77
N ILE A 114 -15.78 1.78 3.88
CA ILE A 114 -17.13 1.21 3.83
C ILE A 114 -17.01 -0.29 4.06
N GLN A 115 -17.56 -0.76 5.17
CA GLN A 115 -17.59 -2.18 5.52
C GLN A 115 -18.97 -2.50 6.12
N ASN A 116 -19.60 -3.58 5.68
CA ASN A 116 -20.92 -4.01 6.16
C ASN A 116 -22.00 -2.90 6.07
N GLY A 117 -21.95 -2.07 5.03
CA GLY A 117 -22.86 -0.94 4.82
C GLY A 117 -22.62 0.27 5.71
N GLN A 118 -21.70 0.19 6.68
CA GLN A 118 -21.29 1.31 7.52
C GLN A 118 -20.17 2.11 6.86
N THR A 119 -20.21 3.43 7.02
CA THR A 119 -19.15 4.33 6.54
C THR A 119 -18.41 4.93 7.73
N SER A 120 -17.10 4.72 7.79
CA SER A 120 -16.21 5.30 8.78
C SER A 120 -15.12 6.15 8.13
N GLN A 121 -14.41 6.93 8.95
CA GLN A 121 -13.21 7.65 8.55
C GLN A 121 -11.97 6.87 9.02
N ALA A 122 -10.79 7.27 8.54
CA ALA A 122 -9.54 6.80 9.13
C ALA A 122 -9.48 7.17 10.61
N ASN A 123 -9.05 6.23 11.46
CA ASN A 123 -8.81 6.46 12.88
C ASN A 123 -7.60 7.40 13.07
N GLN A 124 -6.52 7.13 12.35
CA GLN A 124 -5.34 8.01 12.31
C GLN A 124 -4.82 8.16 10.88
N VAL A 125 -4.11 9.26 10.65
CA VAL A 125 -3.37 9.54 9.42
C VAL A 125 -1.92 9.79 9.80
N ILE A 126 -1.00 8.99 9.27
CA ILE A 126 0.41 9.02 9.65
C ILE A 126 1.21 9.32 8.39
N GLY A 127 1.99 10.39 8.39
CA GLY A 127 2.84 10.74 7.27
C GLY A 127 4.11 9.90 7.23
N ILE A 128 4.38 9.28 6.09
CA ILE A 128 5.72 8.77 5.74
C ILE A 128 6.49 9.91 5.07
N THR A 129 5.85 10.57 4.11
CA THR A 129 6.30 11.84 3.55
C THR A 129 5.91 12.99 4.48
N ASN A 130 6.86 13.88 4.77
CA ASN A 130 6.59 15.10 5.52
C ASN A 130 5.49 15.94 4.84
N GLY A 131 4.44 16.29 5.58
CA GLY A 131 3.32 17.05 5.03
C GLY A 131 2.15 16.20 4.52
N PHE A 132 2.23 14.86 4.58
CA PHE A 132 1.18 13.97 4.07
C PHE A 132 -0.16 14.20 4.78
N ALA A 133 -0.17 14.29 6.12
CA ALA A 133 -1.39 14.49 6.90
C ALA A 133 -2.07 15.84 6.56
N GLU A 134 -1.28 16.84 6.21
CA GLU A 134 -1.70 18.16 5.76
C GLU A 134 -2.11 18.19 4.28
N GLY A 135 -1.83 17.11 3.53
CA GLY A 135 -2.18 16.98 2.13
C GLY A 135 -1.14 17.46 1.12
N ARG A 136 0.09 17.74 1.57
CA ARG A 136 1.17 18.24 0.71
C ARG A 136 1.69 17.13 -0.20
N MET A 137 2.05 17.51 -1.43
CA MET A 137 2.60 16.63 -2.47
C MET A 137 4.04 17.03 -2.86
N PRO A 138 5.02 16.92 -1.94
CA PRO A 138 6.36 17.47 -2.18
C PRO A 138 7.23 16.59 -3.09
N GLU A 139 6.90 15.30 -3.24
CA GLU A 139 7.76 14.35 -3.94
C GLU A 139 7.53 14.41 -5.45
N LYS A 140 8.62 14.45 -6.22
CA LYS A 140 8.56 14.32 -7.67
C LYS A 140 8.63 12.83 -8.03
N VAL A 141 7.59 12.31 -8.67
CA VAL A 141 7.46 10.90 -9.04
C VAL A 141 7.39 10.77 -10.56
N PRO A 142 8.48 10.43 -11.23
CA PRO A 142 8.45 10.15 -12.66
C PRO A 142 7.79 8.79 -12.94
N ILE A 143 6.90 8.77 -13.93
CA ILE A 143 6.16 7.58 -14.38
C ILE A 143 6.08 7.65 -15.90
N GLU A 144 6.76 6.74 -16.60
CA GLU A 144 6.79 6.63 -18.07
C GLU A 144 7.05 7.99 -18.76
N GLY A 145 8.12 8.68 -18.36
CA GLY A 145 8.52 9.97 -18.93
C GLY A 145 7.63 11.16 -18.54
N LYS A 146 6.57 10.96 -17.74
CA LYS A 146 5.73 12.04 -17.18
C LYS A 146 6.09 12.27 -15.72
N VAL A 147 5.98 13.52 -15.29
CA VAL A 147 6.22 13.90 -13.90
C VAL A 147 4.89 14.00 -13.15
N PHE A 148 4.81 13.31 -12.03
CA PHE A 148 3.76 13.45 -11.03
C PHE A 148 4.34 14.06 -9.75
N TRP A 149 3.47 14.65 -8.95
CA TRP A 149 3.73 15.10 -7.59
C TRP A 149 3.01 14.15 -6.64
N GLY A 150 3.70 13.73 -5.60
CA GLY A 150 3.20 12.69 -4.71
C GLY A 150 3.52 12.88 -3.25
N SER A 151 2.86 12.06 -2.45
CA SER A 151 3.00 11.98 -1.01
C SER A 151 2.57 10.60 -0.53
N LYS A 152 3.25 10.06 0.48
CA LYS A 152 3.01 8.72 1.01
C LYS A 152 2.71 8.79 2.50
N GLY A 153 1.83 7.92 2.96
CA GLY A 153 1.53 7.77 4.36
C GLY A 153 0.72 6.52 4.64
N LEU A 154 0.27 6.41 5.88
CA LEU A 154 -0.66 5.39 6.33
C LEU A 154 -1.96 6.04 6.78
N ILE A 155 -3.04 5.28 6.64
CA ILE A 155 -4.22 5.44 7.47
C ILE A 155 -4.38 4.20 8.35
N THR A 156 -4.92 4.35 9.54
CA THR A 156 -5.31 3.20 10.39
C THR A 156 -6.81 3.09 10.47
N LEU A 157 -7.33 1.87 10.47
CA LEU A 157 -8.78 1.62 10.43
C LEU A 157 -9.39 1.45 11.81
N GLY A 158 -8.54 1.24 12.83
CA GLY A 158 -8.96 1.12 14.22
C GLY A 158 -9.52 -0.27 14.57
N SER A 159 -9.80 -0.49 15.85
CA SER A 159 -10.15 -1.81 16.39
C SER A 159 -11.54 -2.32 16.01
N SER A 160 -12.42 -1.44 15.52
CA SER A 160 -13.77 -1.84 15.07
C SER A 160 -13.80 -2.40 13.65
N PHE A 161 -12.68 -2.32 12.93
CA PHE A 161 -12.58 -2.83 11.56
C PHE A 161 -12.27 -4.34 11.58
N ASP A 162 -13.01 -5.10 10.78
CA ASP A 162 -12.79 -6.54 10.65
C ASP A 162 -11.89 -6.82 9.43
N SER A 163 -10.66 -7.26 9.67
CA SER A 163 -9.70 -7.56 8.59
C SER A 163 -10.04 -8.80 7.76
N THR A 164 -11.05 -9.58 8.15
CA THR A 164 -11.47 -10.78 7.41
C THR A 164 -12.64 -10.52 6.47
N THR A 165 -13.30 -9.37 6.62
CA THR A 165 -14.48 -9.02 5.82
C THR A 165 -14.11 -8.06 4.68
N SER A 166 -14.70 -8.29 3.52
CA SER A 166 -14.55 -7.39 2.36
C SER A 166 -14.95 -5.96 2.70
N PHE A 167 -14.20 -4.99 2.20
CA PHE A 167 -14.45 -3.58 2.46
C PHE A 167 -14.13 -2.73 1.23
N LYS A 168 -14.51 -1.46 1.27
CA LYS A 168 -14.21 -0.49 0.22
C LYS A 168 -13.52 0.72 0.80
N ILE A 169 -12.59 1.29 0.04
CA ILE A 169 -12.05 2.62 0.30
C ILE A 169 -12.57 3.54 -0.79
N LYS A 170 -13.23 4.62 -0.37
CA LYS A 170 -13.79 5.65 -1.24
C LYS A 170 -13.02 6.95 -1.06
N TYR A 171 -12.73 7.61 -2.18
CA TYR A 171 -12.19 8.95 -2.23
C TYR A 171 -12.86 9.74 -3.35
N GLY A 172 -13.38 10.93 -3.05
CA GLY A 172 -14.18 11.69 -4.00
C GLY A 172 -15.39 10.88 -4.49
N THR A 173 -15.48 10.69 -5.81
CA THR A 173 -16.57 9.95 -6.46
C THR A 173 -16.24 8.49 -6.75
N THR A 174 -14.97 8.09 -6.61
CA THR A 174 -14.51 6.73 -6.94
C THR A 174 -14.28 5.89 -5.68
N SER A 175 -14.45 4.59 -5.79
CA SER A 175 -14.13 3.64 -4.71
C SER A 175 -13.41 2.43 -5.26
N ALA A 176 -12.49 1.89 -4.48
CA ALA A 176 -11.91 0.57 -4.70
C ALA A 176 -12.44 -0.43 -3.67
N SER A 177 -12.56 -1.69 -4.08
CA SER A 177 -13.03 -2.79 -3.22
C SER A 177 -11.87 -3.74 -2.93
N PHE A 178 -11.77 -4.17 -1.68
CA PHE A 178 -10.81 -5.16 -1.22
C PHE A 178 -11.58 -6.40 -0.80
N ALA A 179 -11.35 -7.49 -1.54
CA ALA A 179 -11.81 -8.82 -1.18
C ALA A 179 -10.62 -9.53 -0.54
N LEU A 180 -10.42 -9.30 0.77
CA LEU A 180 -9.43 -10.05 1.53
C LEU A 180 -9.98 -11.47 1.62
N GLY A 181 -9.46 -12.37 0.79
CA GLY A 181 -9.89 -13.76 0.77
C GLY A 181 -9.88 -14.31 2.20
N SER A 182 -10.96 -14.97 2.61
CA SER A 182 -11.03 -15.67 3.88
C SER A 182 -9.86 -16.64 3.96
N THR A 183 -8.79 -16.27 4.64
CA THR A 183 -7.78 -17.22 5.12
C THR A 183 -8.44 -17.98 6.26
N GLY A 184 -9.22 -19.00 5.93
CA GLY A 184 -9.91 -19.84 6.90
C GLY A 184 -11.13 -20.57 6.34
N THR A 185 -10.93 -21.46 5.36
CA THR A 185 -11.42 -22.85 5.37
C THR A 185 -10.78 -23.55 4.17
N THR A 186 -9.78 -24.37 4.43
CA THR A 186 -9.43 -25.47 3.52
C THR A 186 -10.65 -26.39 3.45
N GLN A 187 -11.49 -26.24 2.42
CA GLN A 187 -12.29 -27.36 1.95
C GLN A 187 -11.42 -28.15 0.97
N GLU A 188 -10.51 -28.93 1.55
CA GLU A 188 -10.26 -30.26 1.01
C GLU A 188 -11.50 -31.09 1.33
N GLU A 189 -12.52 -30.94 0.49
CA GLU A 189 -13.53 -32.00 0.32
C GLU A 189 -13.39 -32.44 -1.14
N GLN A 190 -12.18 -32.93 -1.46
CA GLN A 190 -12.04 -33.94 -2.49
C GLN A 190 -12.51 -35.25 -1.88
N GLU A 191 -13.56 -35.80 -2.45
CA GLU A 191 -14.10 -37.14 -2.21
C GLU A 191 -12.98 -38.15 -1.92
N ILE A 192 -12.80 -38.50 -0.64
CA ILE A 192 -12.09 -39.71 -0.26
C ILE A 192 -13.14 -40.82 -0.36
N GLY A 193 -13.05 -41.59 -1.43
CA GLY A 193 -13.77 -42.84 -1.59
C GLY A 193 -13.52 -43.77 -0.40
N GLU A 194 -14.59 -44.44 0.02
CA GLU A 194 -14.57 -45.55 0.98
C GLU A 194 -13.44 -46.53 0.67
N ILE A 195 -12.49 -46.67 1.59
CA ILE A 195 -11.74 -47.92 1.75
C ILE A 195 -11.76 -48.29 3.23
N SER A 196 -12.60 -49.29 3.49
CA SER A 196 -12.59 -50.23 4.61
C SER A 196 -11.17 -50.66 5.00
N GLY A 197 -10.87 -50.67 6.30
CA GLY A 197 -9.58 -51.12 6.82
C GLY A 197 -9.52 -51.09 8.35
N GLU A 198 -10.04 -52.16 8.93
CA GLU A 198 -9.90 -52.63 10.31
C GLU A 198 -8.42 -52.74 10.77
N ASN A 199 -8.20 -52.78 12.09
CA ASN A 199 -6.93 -52.94 12.87
C ASN A 199 -6.31 -51.64 13.43
N GLU A 200 -5.83 -51.54 14.66
CA GLU A 200 -5.76 -52.44 15.82
C GLU A 200 -5.28 -51.58 17.01
N LYS A 201 -5.73 -51.92 18.22
CA LYS A 201 -5.30 -51.33 19.49
C LYS A 201 -3.80 -51.55 19.74
N ALA A 202 -3.12 -50.55 20.28
CA ALA A 202 -2.03 -50.78 21.22
C ALA A 202 -1.85 -49.58 22.16
N GLU A 203 -2.06 -49.83 23.45
CA GLU A 203 -1.54 -49.08 24.60
C GLU A 203 -0.01 -49.13 24.67
N LEU A 204 0.59 -48.10 25.28
CA LEU A 204 1.76 -48.14 26.20
C LEU A 204 2.03 -46.67 26.59
N GLU A 205 1.57 -46.19 27.75
CA GLU A 205 2.23 -46.24 29.08
C GLU A 205 3.69 -45.76 29.15
N ASN A 206 3.86 -44.73 30.01
CA ASN A 206 4.98 -44.42 30.90
C ASN A 206 6.37 -44.13 30.31
N GLU A 207 6.87 -42.90 30.53
CA GLU A 207 8.02 -42.75 31.42
C GLU A 207 8.12 -41.34 32.05
N LYS A 208 8.28 -41.36 33.38
CA LYS A 208 8.51 -40.24 34.28
C LYS A 208 10.02 -40.16 34.52
N THR A 209 10.65 -38.99 34.42
CA THR A 209 11.93 -38.75 35.10
C THR A 209 12.03 -37.29 35.55
N GLU A 210 12.04 -37.12 36.87
CA GLU A 210 12.48 -35.96 37.63
C GLU A 210 14.01 -35.85 37.57
N MET A 211 14.59 -34.65 37.56
CA MET A 211 15.48 -34.17 38.64
C MET A 211 16.12 -32.81 38.33
N GLU A 212 16.11 -31.97 39.37
CA GLU A 212 17.20 -31.12 39.91
C GLU A 212 18.04 -30.28 38.92
N GLY A 213 18.12 -28.96 39.04
CA GLY A 213 18.43 -28.20 40.25
C GLY A 213 19.79 -27.54 40.04
N TYR A 214 19.86 -26.21 40.02
CA TYR A 214 21.09 -25.45 40.31
C TYR A 214 20.74 -24.09 40.89
N GLU A 215 21.21 -23.90 42.12
CA GLU A 215 21.27 -22.69 42.92
C GLU A 215 22.26 -21.64 42.38
N ASP A 216 22.13 -20.43 42.96
CA ASP A 216 23.14 -19.39 43.19
C ASP A 216 23.95 -18.85 42.00
N GLY A 217 24.02 -17.56 41.75
CA GLY A 217 24.10 -16.46 42.70
C GLY A 217 25.35 -15.65 42.32
N ASN A 218 25.21 -14.34 42.04
CA ASN A 218 26.16 -13.36 42.54
C ASN A 218 25.79 -11.92 42.19
N VAL A 219 25.80 -11.15 43.27
CA VAL A 219 25.78 -9.70 43.39
C VAL A 219 27.12 -9.15 42.90
N SER A 220 27.10 -8.01 42.19
CA SER A 220 28.18 -7.04 42.33
C SER A 220 27.64 -5.62 42.13
N GLU A 221 27.52 -4.93 43.26
CA GLU A 221 27.37 -3.48 43.35
C GLU A 221 28.67 -2.80 42.91
N GLY A 222 28.56 -1.87 41.97
CA GLY A 222 29.65 -1.01 41.51
C GLY A 222 29.22 0.45 41.59
N LYS A 223 29.76 1.12 42.60
CA LYS A 223 29.45 2.45 43.13
C LYS A 223 29.78 3.60 42.16
N THR A 224 28.97 4.65 42.27
CA THR A 224 29.10 6.04 41.80
C THR A 224 30.49 6.68 41.92
N GLU A 225 30.87 7.56 40.98
CA GLU A 225 31.28 8.93 41.30
C GLU A 225 31.39 9.87 40.08
N ASN A 226 31.00 11.13 40.34
CA ASN A 226 30.94 12.28 39.45
C ASN A 226 32.31 12.87 39.17
N SER A 227 32.48 13.56 38.01
CA SER A 227 33.13 14.88 37.82
C SER A 227 33.29 15.20 36.30
N PRO A 228 33.69 16.41 35.87
CA PRO A 228 32.85 17.58 35.51
C PRO A 228 32.97 17.95 34.00
N PRO A 229 32.31 19.01 33.48
CA PRO A 229 32.18 19.23 32.05
C PRO A 229 33.41 19.95 31.47
N VAL A 230 33.94 19.43 30.36
CA VAL A 230 34.96 20.13 29.55
C VAL A 230 34.25 20.86 28.41
N SER A 231 34.24 22.19 28.51
CA SER A 231 34.03 23.08 27.38
C SER A 231 35.38 23.30 26.68
N ASN A 232 35.40 23.23 25.34
CA ASN A 232 36.10 24.20 24.49
C ASN A 232 35.94 23.94 22.99
N LYS A 233 35.52 25.03 22.32
CA LYS A 233 35.99 25.52 21.01
C LYS A 233 35.67 24.73 19.73
N SER A 234 34.64 25.26 19.06
CA SER A 234 34.69 25.82 17.70
C SER A 234 35.76 25.28 16.73
N SER A 235 35.33 24.42 15.81
CA SER A 235 35.83 24.33 14.44
C SER A 235 34.61 24.32 13.52
N LYS A 236 34.23 25.47 12.95
CA LYS A 236 34.52 25.85 11.55
C LYS A 236 34.29 24.73 10.53
N SER A 237 33.20 24.92 9.79
CA SER A 237 33.06 24.76 8.34
C SER A 237 33.63 23.49 7.68
N GLY A 238 32.73 22.54 7.46
CA GLY A 238 32.64 21.76 6.22
C GLY A 238 31.14 21.54 6.01
N GLN A 239 30.50 22.21 5.04
CA GLN A 239 30.13 21.54 3.79
C GLN A 239 29.58 20.14 4.11
N GLY A 240 28.27 19.98 4.36
CA GLY A 240 27.25 20.39 3.40
C GLY A 240 27.49 19.61 2.11
N LEU A 241 26.68 18.57 1.91
CA LEU A 241 26.51 17.81 0.66
C LEU A 241 27.64 16.85 0.27
N ALA A 242 27.43 15.56 0.58
CA ALA A 242 27.72 14.43 -0.32
C ALA A 242 27.13 13.16 0.32
N LEU A 243 25.92 12.72 -0.05
CA LEU A 243 25.56 11.91 -1.22
C LEU A 243 25.45 10.41 -0.86
N LEU A 244 24.32 9.81 -1.27
CA LEU A 244 24.13 8.37 -1.57
C LEU A 244 23.56 7.42 -0.49
N ALA A 245 22.48 7.82 0.19
CA ALA A 245 21.49 6.87 0.75
C ALA A 245 20.09 7.05 0.13
N GLN A 246 20.02 7.62 -1.07
CA GLN A 246 18.79 8.04 -1.75
C GLN A 246 18.20 6.99 -2.72
N PHE A 247 18.56 5.71 -2.55
CA PHE A 247 18.19 4.64 -3.51
C PHE A 247 17.27 3.54 -2.94
N GLY A 248 16.68 3.71 -1.76
CA GLY A 248 15.58 2.86 -1.28
C GLY A 248 14.18 3.41 -1.58
N THR A 249 14.10 4.59 -2.19
CA THR A 249 13.03 5.60 -1.98
C THR A 249 12.27 5.99 -3.24
N LEU A 250 12.41 5.23 -4.32
CA LEU A 250 11.47 5.33 -5.43
C LEU A 250 10.21 4.53 -5.06
N LEU A 251 9.30 4.29 -5.97
CA LEU A 251 8.45 3.11 -5.89
C LEU A 251 9.32 1.83 -6.06
N ALA A 252 10.45 1.74 -5.33
CA ALA A 252 11.79 1.19 -5.63
C ALA A 252 12.29 1.23 -7.09
N ILE A 253 11.45 0.97 -8.07
CA ILE A 253 11.71 0.96 -9.51
C ILE A 253 10.53 1.65 -10.19
N THR A 254 10.69 2.91 -10.61
CA THR A 254 10.02 3.38 -11.84
C THR A 254 11.01 4.02 -12.82
N LEU A 255 12.34 3.96 -12.59
CA LEU A 255 13.24 4.95 -13.21
C LEU A 255 14.67 4.54 -13.58
N SER A 256 15.10 3.28 -13.42
CA SER A 256 16.47 2.96 -13.86
C SER A 256 16.56 2.50 -15.32
N LEU A 257 15.49 1.97 -15.92
CA LEU A 257 15.49 1.50 -17.31
C LEU A 257 14.05 1.48 -17.85
N LEU A 258 13.56 2.57 -18.47
CA LEU A 258 12.51 2.64 -19.52
C LEU A 258 12.12 4.09 -19.83
#